data_AF-A0A521VM28-F1
#
_entry.id   AF-A0A521VM28-F1
#
_cell.length_a   1.000
_cell.length_b   1.000
_cell.length_c   1.000
_cell.angle_alpha   90.00
_cell.angle_beta   90.00
_cell.angle_gamma   90.00
#
_symmetry.space_group_name_H-M   'P 1'
#
loop_
_entity.id
_entity.type
_entity.pdbx_description
1 polymer ?
#
loop_
_entity_poly.entity_id
_entity_poly.type
_entity_poly.pdbx_seq_one_letter_code
_entity_poly.pdbx_strand_id
1 'polypeptide(L)' 'KAMDCPIGTVRSRIFRAREAIAGRLRPLLGTMKDRRW' A
#
# COMPACT_ATOMS: atom_id res chain seq x y z
N LYS A 1 -22.79 -0.70 2.98
CA LYS A 1 -21.51 -0.29 2.33
C LYS A 1 -20.38 -0.74 3.25
N ALA A 2 -19.27 -1.27 2.73
CA ALA A 2 -18.21 -1.85 3.59
C ALA A 2 -17.41 -0.79 4.37
N MET A 3 -17.35 0.45 3.87
CA MET A 3 -16.80 1.60 4.58
C MET A 3 -17.60 2.85 4.19
N ASP A 4 -18.13 3.58 5.16
CA ASP A 4 -18.85 4.85 4.95
C ASP A 4 -17.88 5.99 4.65
N CYS A 5 -17.17 5.89 3.53
CA CYS A 5 -16.23 6.91 3.08
C CYS A 5 -16.19 7.01 1.54
N PRO A 6 -15.79 8.18 0.99
CA PRO A 6 -15.64 8.35 -0.45
C PRO A 6 -14.65 7.36 -1.06
N ILE A 7 -14.86 7.01 -2.33
CA ILE A 7 -13.98 6.06 -3.05
C ILE A 7 -12.51 6.53 -3.11
N GLY A 8 -12.27 7.84 -3.17
CA GLY A 8 -10.92 8.42 -3.11
C GLY A 8 -10.22 8.15 -1.77
N THR A 9 -10.98 8.12 -0.68
CA THR A 9 -10.48 7.78 0.66
C THR A 9 -10.14 6.30 0.75
N VAL A 10 -10.98 5.42 0.18
CA VAL A 10 -10.68 3.98 0.11
C VAL A 10 -9.41 3.73 -0.71
N ARG A 11 -9.30 4.35 -1.89
CA ARG A 11 -8.11 4.22 -2.75
C ARG A 11 -6.83 4.68 -2.06
N SER A 12 -6.86 5.84 -1.39
CA SER A 12 -5.69 6.35 -0.67
C SER A 12 -5.32 5.49 0.54
N ARG A 13 -6.30 4.93 1.27
CA ARG A 13 -6.06 3.97 2.35
C ARG A 13 -5.38 2.69 1.86
N ILE A 14 -5.87 2.10 0.76
CA ILE A 14 -5.26 0.90 0.15
C ILE A 14 -3.83 1.19 -0.29
N PHE A 15 -3.60 2.31 -0.97
CA PHE A 15 -2.26 2.74 -1.40
C PHE A 15 -1.29 2.81 -0.21
N ARG A 16 -1.68 3.51 0.87
CA ARG A 16 -0.82 3.69 2.05
C ARG A 16 -0.54 2.37 2.75
N ALA A 17 -1.55 1.50 2.85
CA ALA A 17 -1.37 0.18 3.42
C ALA A 17 -0.36 -0.65 2.62
N ARG A 18 -0.44 -0.62 1.29
CA ARG A 18 0.51 -1.33 0.42
C ARG A 18 1.94 -0.82 0.56
N GLU A 19 2.16 0.50 0.57
CA GLU A 19 3.51 1.07 0.82
C GLU A 19 4.06 0.64 2.18
N ALA A 20 3.25 0.70 3.23
CA ALA A 20 3.69 0.35 4.58
C ALA A 20 4.12 -1.12 4.68
N ILE A 21 3.38 -2.03 4.02
CA ILE A 21 3.72 -3.45 3.95
C ILE A 21 4.98 -3.66 3.11
N ALA A 22 5.03 -3.08 1.90
CA ALA A 22 6.18 -3.21 1.00
C ALA A 22 7.47 -2.69 1.64
N GLY A 23 7.41 -1.61 2.43
CA GLY A 23 8.56 -1.09 3.18
C GLY A 23 9.17 -2.11 4.14
N ARG A 24 8.35 -2.98 4.74
CA ARG A 24 8.79 -4.06 5.64
C ARG A 24 9.27 -5.29 4.88
N LEU A 25 8.64 -5.60 3.74
CA LEU A 25 8.96 -6.79 2.94
C LEU A 25 10.21 -6.60 2.06
N ARG A 26 10.43 -5.41 1.50
CA ARG A 26 11.59 -5.10 0.63
C ARG A 26 12.95 -5.55 1.18
N PRO A 27 13.32 -5.30 2.45
CA PRO A 27 14.60 -5.76 2.99
C PRO A 27 14.69 -7.29 3.11
N LEU A 28 13.56 -7.99 3.23
CA LEU A 28 13.50 -9.45 3.37
C LEU A 28 13.50 -10.16 2.02
N LEU A 29 12.90 -9.56 1.00
CA LEU A 29 12.69 -10.17 -0.33
C LEU A 29 13.72 -9.71 -1.38
N GLY A 30 14.58 -8.74 -1.07
CA GLY A 30 15.57 -8.21 -2.01
C GLY A 30 14.96 -7.48 -3.23
N THR A 31 13.70 -7.06 -3.14
CA THR A 31 12.98 -6.44 -4.26
C THR A 31 13.47 -5.02 -4.53
N MET A 32 13.69 -4.67 -5.81
CA MET A 32 14.11 -3.32 -6.23
C MET A 32 13.14 -2.23 -5.77
N LYS A 33 13.70 -1.12 -5.26
CA LYS A 33 12.95 0.08 -4.84
C LYS A 33 12.19 0.79 -5.97
N ASP A 34 12.55 0.53 -7.22
CA ASP A 34 11.96 1.20 -8.39
C ASP A 34 10.58 0.65 -8.78
N ARG A 35 10.20 -0.54 -8.27
CA ARG A 35 8.83 -1.04 -8.41
C ARG A 35 7.97 -0.53 -7.26
N ARG A 36 6.96 0.27 -7.61
CA ARG A 36 5.87 0.68 -6.72
C ARG A 36 5.16 -0.58 -6.22
N TRP A 37 4.82 -0.63 -4.91
CA TRP A 37 4.34 -1.81 -4.14
C TRP A 37 3.91 -3.03 -4.95
#